data_AF-A0A8T3SQP2-F1
#
_entry.id   AF-A0A8T3SQP2-F1
#
_cell.length_a   1.000
_cell.length_b   1.000
_cell.length_c   1.000
_cell.angle_alpha   90.00
_cell.angle_beta   90.00
_cell.angle_gamma   90.00
#
_symmetry.space_group_name_H-M   'P 1'
#
loop_
_entity.id
_entity.type
_entity.pdbx_description
1 polymer ?
#
loop_
_entity_poly.entity_id
_entity_poly.type
_entity_poly.pdbx_seq_one_letter_code
_entity_poly.pdbx_strand_id
1 'polypeptide(L)' 'RHLHTLRIHGDWAAANCPFHEDTNPSLSVNLVRGGFICHACGAKGGDVLDFHRRLHGMDFVAAAKDLGAWEVDR' A
#
# COMPACT_ATOMS: atom_id res chain seq x y z
N ARG A 1 -5.82 9.78 -6.92
CA ARG A 1 -7.17 9.25 -7.24
C ARG A 1 -6.98 7.93 -8.01
N HIS A 2 -6.51 6.87 -7.35
CA HIS A 2 -6.00 5.64 -8.02
C HIS A 2 -6.73 4.34 -7.64
N LEU A 3 -7.77 4.41 -6.79
CA LEU A 3 -8.56 3.24 -6.36
C LEU A 3 -9.76 2.98 -7.27
N HIS A 4 -9.64 3.20 -8.58
CA HIS A 4 -10.78 3.10 -9.50
C HIS A 4 -11.22 1.65 -9.77
N THR A 5 -10.43 0.65 -9.37
CA THR A 5 -10.79 -0.77 -9.51
C THR A 5 -10.25 -1.55 -8.32
N LEU A 6 -10.96 -1.58 -7.20
CA LEU A 6 -10.66 -2.53 -6.12
C LEU A 6 -11.53 -3.78 -6.33
N ARG A 7 -10.91 -4.92 -6.65
CA ARG A 7 -11.60 -6.21 -6.79
C ARG A 7 -11.19 -7.12 -5.65
N ILE A 8 -12.15 -7.52 -4.82
CA ILE A 8 -11.89 -8.34 -3.63
C ILE A 8 -12.18 -9.82 -3.96
N HIS A 9 -11.28 -10.70 -3.56
CA HIS A 9 -11.42 -12.15 -3.65
C HIS A 9 -10.81 -12.81 -2.41
N GLY A 10 -11.67 -13.24 -1.48
CA GLY A 10 -11.24 -13.72 -0.17
C GLY A 10 -10.47 -12.64 0.59
N ASP A 11 -9.29 -13.00 1.12
CA ASP A 11 -8.43 -12.09 1.89
C ASP A 11 -7.68 -11.09 1.01
N TRP A 12 -7.72 -11.23 -0.32
CA TRP A 12 -6.92 -10.43 -1.25
C TRP A 12 -7.77 -9.43 -2.01
N ALA A 13 -7.20 -8.25 -2.26
CA ALA A 13 -7.76 -7.26 -3.16
C ALA A 13 -6.77 -6.92 -4.27
N ALA A 14 -7.28 -6.84 -5.50
CA ALA A 14 -6.53 -6.40 -6.67
C ALA A 14 -6.84 -4.94 -7.00
N ALA A 15 -5.82 -4.16 -7.35
CA ALA A 15 -5.93 -2.76 -7.77
C ALA A 15 -4.86 -2.37 -8.81
N ASN A 16 -5.03 -1.22 -9.45
CA ASN A 16 -3.95 -0.62 -10.24
C ASN A 16 -2.84 -0.16 -9.28
N CYS A 17 -1.60 -0.47 -9.64
CA CYS A 17 -0.44 -0.14 -8.84
C CYS A 17 -0.16 1.37 -8.91
N PRO A 18 -0.01 2.06 -7.78
CA PRO A 18 0.33 3.49 -7.78
C PRO A 18 1.85 3.74 -7.93
N PHE A 19 2.67 2.69 -7.91
CA PHE A 19 4.13 2.80 -7.97
C PHE A 19 4.68 2.83 -9.41
N HIS A 20 3.83 2.65 -10.41
CA HIS A 20 4.14 2.83 -11.83
C HIS A 20 2.87 3.23 -12.59
N GLU A 21 3.01 3.65 -13.84
CA GLU A 21 1.85 3.85 -14.71
C GLU A 21 1.18 2.51 -15.00
N ASP A 22 0.02 2.29 -14.37
CA ASP A 22 -0.69 1.02 -14.46
C ASP A 22 -2.12 1.20 -14.97
N THR A 23 -2.43 0.51 -16.06
CA THR A 23 -3.76 0.45 -16.68
C THR A 23 -4.48 -0.87 -16.40
N ASN A 24 -3.79 -1.90 -15.89
CA ASN A 24 -4.35 -3.23 -15.63
C ASN A 24 -4.05 -3.65 -14.19
N PRO A 25 -5.05 -3.95 -13.34
CA PRO A 25 -4.81 -4.26 -11.92
C PRO A 25 -3.67 -5.27 -11.69
N SER A 26 -2.53 -4.77 -11.23
CA SER A 26 -1.30 -5.55 -11.03
C SER A 26 -0.86 -5.62 -9.57
N LEU A 27 -1.49 -4.82 -8.70
CA LEU A 27 -1.24 -4.79 -7.26
C LEU A 27 -2.19 -5.74 -6.54
N SER A 28 -1.64 -6.66 -5.76
CA SER A 28 -2.35 -7.50 -4.80
C SER A 28 -2.09 -7.01 -3.38
N VAL A 29 -3.14 -6.77 -2.60
CA VAL A 29 -3.09 -6.37 -1.19
C VAL A 29 -3.80 -7.43 -0.36
N ASN A 30 -3.18 -7.93 0.71
CA ASN A 30 -3.87 -8.81 1.64
C ASN A 30 -4.55 -7.97 2.72
N LEU A 31 -5.88 -7.98 2.75
CA LEU A 31 -6.71 -7.17 3.65
C LEU A 31 -6.74 -7.70 5.08
N VAL A 32 -6.31 -8.94 5.32
CA VAL A 32 -6.37 -9.60 6.63
C VAL A 32 -5.00 -9.58 7.33
N ARG A 33 -3.96 -10.01 6.61
CA ARG A 33 -2.59 -10.08 7.12
C ARG A 33 -1.81 -8.79 6.89
N GLY A 34 -2.33 -7.90 6.05
CA GLY A 34 -1.59 -6.75 5.56
C GLY A 34 -0.59 -7.13 4.46
N GLY A 35 0.12 -6.11 3.98
CA GLY A 35 1.14 -6.26 2.97
C GLY A 35 0.59 -6.24 1.55
N PHE A 36 1.51 -6.01 0.62
CA PHE A 36 1.20 -5.84 -0.79
C PHE A 36 2.33 -6.31 -1.69
N ILE A 37 1.98 -6.66 -2.92
CA ILE A 37 2.91 -6.93 -4.00
C ILE A 37 2.30 -6.50 -5.34
N CYS A 38 3.06 -5.76 -6.12
CA CYS A 38 2.77 -5.53 -7.52
C CYS A 38 3.53 -6.56 -8.36
N HIS A 39 2.79 -7.35 -9.13
CA HIS A 39 3.36 -8.41 -9.97
C HIS A 39 4.01 -7.87 -11.25
N ALA A 40 3.80 -6.60 -11.60
CA ALA A 40 4.40 -5.96 -12.78
C ALA A 40 5.72 -5.23 -12.47
N CYS A 41 5.72 -4.31 -11.49
CA CYS A 41 6.92 -3.52 -11.15
C CYS A 41 7.73 -4.06 -9.97
N GLY A 42 7.22 -5.10 -9.27
CA GLY A 42 7.91 -5.72 -8.14
C GLY A 42 7.85 -4.93 -6.83
N ALA A 43 7.17 -3.77 -6.78
CA ALA A 43 6.94 -3.04 -5.54
C ALA A 43 6.21 -3.92 -4.53
N LYS A 44 6.72 -4.00 -3.30
CA LYS A 44 6.18 -4.83 -2.22
C LYS A 44 6.48 -4.26 -0.85
N GLY A 45 5.70 -4.64 0.15
CA GLY A 45 5.86 -4.21 1.54
C GLY A 45 5.02 -5.04 2.50
N GLY A 46 5.33 -4.95 3.80
CA GLY A 46 4.75 -5.80 4.84
C GLY A 46 3.41 -5.30 5.39
N ASP A 47 3.14 -4.00 5.30
CA ASP A 47 1.98 -3.37 5.93
C ASP A 47 1.58 -2.05 5.25
N VAL A 48 0.59 -1.37 5.84
CA VAL A 48 0.09 -0.07 5.38
C VAL A 48 1.13 1.04 5.52
N LEU A 49 2.02 0.96 6.52
CA LEU A 49 3.03 1.97 6.78
C LEU A 49 4.11 1.91 5.69
N ASP A 50 4.57 0.72 5.33
CA ASP A 50 5.48 0.51 4.19
C ASP A 50 4.89 0.98 2.87
N PHE A 51 3.60 0.72 2.64
CA PHE A 51 2.90 1.20 1.45
C PHE A 51 2.92 2.73 1.41
N HIS A 52 2.55 3.37 2.52
CA HIS A 52 2.51 4.83 2.65
C HIS A 52 3.88 5.48 2.47
N ARG A 53 4.90 4.94 3.15
CA ARG A 53 6.30 5.37 3.02
C ARG A 53 6.76 5.35 1.57
N ARG A 54 6.51 4.26 0.85
CA ARG A 54 6.93 4.10 -0.54
C ARG A 54 6.14 5.00 -1.48
N LEU A 55 4.84 5.18 -1.23
CA LEU A 55 3.97 6.00 -2.06
C LEU A 55 4.34 7.48 -1.98
N HIS A 56 4.73 7.93 -0.79
CA HIS A 56 5.01 9.34 -0.50
C HIS A 56 6.49 9.68 -0.37
N GLY A 57 7.40 8.71 -0.52
CA GLY A 57 8.84 8.92 -0.35
C GLY A 57 9.23 9.32 1.08
N MET A 58 8.48 8.85 2.08
CA MET A 58 8.65 9.22 3.48
C MET A 58 9.52 8.22 4.25
N ASP A 59 10.26 8.73 5.23
CA ASP A 59 10.86 7.87 6.26
C ASP A 59 9.79 7.29 7.21
N PHE A 60 10.20 6.38 8.10
CA PHE A 60 9.29 5.68 8.98
C PHE A 60 8.51 6.62 9.91
N VAL A 61 9.20 7.57 10.56
CA VAL A 61 8.59 8.44 11.57
C VAL A 61 7.66 9.45 10.90
N ALA A 62 8.07 10.02 9.77
CA ALA A 62 7.25 10.92 8.98
C ALA A 62 5.96 10.23 8.53
N ALA A 63 6.06 9.02 7.97
CA ALA A 63 4.89 8.26 7.54
C ALA A 63 3.99 7.84 8.72
N ALA A 64 4.57 7.44 9.86
CA ALA A 64 3.79 7.09 11.04
C ALA A 64 3.03 8.30 11.61
N LYS A 65 3.66 9.47 11.63
CA LYS A 65 3.01 10.74 12.01
C LYS A 65 1.90 11.11 11.03
N ASP A 66 2.14 10.98 9.74
CA ASP A 66 1.15 11.29 8.69
C ASP A 66 -0.08 10.38 8.77
N LEU A 67 0.11 9.11 9.15
CA LEU A 67 -0.98 8.17 9.42
C LEU A 67 -1.64 8.35 10.81
N GLY A 68 -1.17 9.26 11.65
CA GLY A 68 -1.65 9.40 13.04
C GLY A 68 -1.30 8.22 13.94
N ALA A 69 -0.33 7.40 13.57
CA ALA A 69 0.12 6.21 14.27
C ALA A 69 1.40 6.44 15.12
N TRP A 70 1.77 7.70 15.36
CA TRP A 70 2.94 8.07 16.17
C TRP A 70 2.53 8.94 17.36
N GLU A 71 2.53 8.35 18.55
CA GLU A 71 2.29 9.04 19.81
C GLU A 71 3.61 9.16 20.57
N VAL A 72 3.90 10.37 21.09
CA VAL A 72 5.17 10.67 21.78
C VAL A 72 5.04 10.53 23.30
N ASP A 73 3.80 10.50 23.81
CA ASP A 73 3.51 10.73 25.24
C ASP A 73 2.53 9.68 25.84
N ARG A 74 2.66 8.41 25.47
CA ARG A 74 2.03 7.30 26.22
C ARG A 74 3.05 6.52 27.04
#